data_AF-A0A9E2IQU5-F1
#
_entry.id   AF-A0A9E2IQU5-F1
#
_cell.length_a   1.000
_cell.length_b   1.000
_cell.length_c   1.000
_cell.angle_alpha   90.00
_cell.angle_beta   90.00
_cell.angle_gamma   90.00
#
_symmetry.space_group_name_H-M   'P 1'
#
loop_
_entity.id
_entity.type
_entity.pdbx_description
1 polymer ?
#
loop_
_entity_poly.entity_id
_entity_poly.type
_entity_poly.pdbx_seq_one_letter_code
_entity_poly.pdbx_strand_id
1 'polypeptide(L)' 'MTAGPVGPRLSDRQRLSWLRLIRTPNVGPSTFRDLINRFGSAEAAIEALPELALSGGLTRSVRIPPVAE' A
#
# COMPACT_ATOMS: atom_id res chain seq x y z
N MET A 1 -6.58 33.79 -2.38
CA MET A 1 -6.09 32.67 -3.21
C MET A 1 -5.73 31.52 -2.28
N THR A 2 -6.64 30.57 -2.04
CA THR A 2 -6.37 29.40 -1.20
C THR A 2 -5.60 28.37 -2.01
N ALA A 3 -4.35 28.11 -1.64
CA ALA A 3 -3.57 27.03 -2.23
C ALA A 3 -4.33 25.71 -2.00
N GLY A 4 -4.74 25.06 -3.10
CA GLY A 4 -5.26 23.70 -3.04
C GLY A 4 -4.22 22.75 -2.46
N PRO A 5 -4.60 21.57 -1.97
CA PRO A 5 -3.69 20.65 -1.30
C PRO A 5 -2.48 20.36 -2.19
N VAL A 6 -1.29 20.79 -1.72
CA VAL A 6 0.03 20.52 -2.31
C VAL A 6 0.45 19.09 -1.97
N GLY A 7 -0.38 18.13 -2.34
CA GLY A 7 -0.02 16.71 -2.35
C GLY A 7 0.53 16.31 -3.72
N PRO A 8 1.37 15.27 -3.79
CA PRO A 8 1.75 14.68 -5.07
C PRO A 8 0.48 14.33 -5.88
N ARG A 9 0.45 14.75 -7.15
CA ARG A 9 -0.64 14.38 -8.07
C ARG A 9 -0.47 12.91 -8.45
N LEU A 10 -1.16 12.04 -7.71
CA LEU A 10 -1.24 10.63 -8.02
C LEU A 10 -2.22 10.42 -9.19
N SER A 11 -1.83 9.57 -10.14
CA SER A 11 -2.77 8.99 -11.10
C SER A 11 -3.83 8.16 -10.38
N ASP A 12 -4.97 7.90 -11.03
CA ASP A 12 -6.04 7.09 -10.43
C ASP A 12 -5.57 5.68 -10.08
N ARG A 13 -4.68 5.09 -10.90
CA ARG A 13 -4.04 3.81 -10.61
C ARG A 13 -3.22 3.87 -9.31
N GLN A 14 -2.39 4.89 -9.15
CA GLN A 14 -1.60 5.06 -7.93
C GLN A 14 -2.49 5.30 -6.70
N ARG A 15 -3.54 6.11 -6.83
CA ARG A 15 -4.52 6.32 -5.74
C ARG A 15 -5.19 5.02 -5.33
N LEU A 16 -5.60 4.21 -6.30
CA LEU A 16 -6.19 2.90 -6.06
C LEU A 16 -5.21 1.99 -5.32
N SER A 17 -3.95 1.90 -5.78
CA SER A 17 -2.93 1.10 -5.11
C SER A 17 -2.66 1.57 -3.67
N TRP A 18 -2.64 2.88 -3.43
CA TRP A 18 -2.53 3.44 -2.07
C TRP A 18 -3.69 3.02 -1.18
N LEU A 19 -4.93 3.10 -1.69
CA LEU A 19 -6.13 2.67 -0.97
C LEU A 19 -6.12 1.16 -0.68
N ARG A 20 -5.68 0.34 -1.64
CA ARG A 20 -5.56 -1.10 -1.47
C ARG A 20 -4.52 -1.45 -0.41
N LEU A 21 -3.38 -0.77 -0.42
CA LEU A 21 -2.31 -1.00 0.54
C LEU A 21 -2.76 -0.67 1.97
N ILE A 22 -3.32 0.53 2.22
CA ILE A 22 -3.76 0.92 3.57
C ILE A 22 -4.96 0.10 4.08
N ARG A 23 -5.76 -0.48 3.18
CA ARG A 23 -6.87 -1.38 3.54
C ARG A 23 -6.45 -2.84 3.67
N THR A 24 -5.18 -3.15 3.43
CA THR A 24 -4.66 -4.50 3.67
C THR A 24 -4.62 -4.74 5.19
N PRO A 25 -5.08 -5.91 5.67
CA PRO A 25 -4.98 -6.26 7.09
C PRO A 25 -3.54 -6.14 7.60
N ASN A 26 -3.37 -5.67 8.83
CA ASN A 26 -2.08 -5.41 9.47
C ASN A 26 -1.22 -4.30 8.84
N VAL A 27 -1.76 -3.54 7.86
CA VAL A 27 -1.10 -2.34 7.33
C VAL A 27 -1.71 -1.10 8.00
N GLY A 28 -1.07 -0.62 9.06
CA GLY A 28 -1.38 0.67 9.68
C GLY A 28 -0.63 1.85 9.04
N PRO A 29 -0.86 3.10 9.48
CA PRO A 29 -0.21 4.29 8.91
C PRO A 29 1.32 4.26 8.93
N SER A 30 1.92 3.73 10.02
CA SER A 30 3.38 3.60 10.13
C SER A 30 3.91 2.55 9.14
N THR A 31 3.33 1.36 9.15
CA THR A 31 3.68 0.27 8.22
C THR A 31 3.50 0.70 6.77
N PHE A 32 2.42 1.42 6.44
CA PHE A 32 2.22 1.99 5.12
C PHE A 32 3.39 2.88 4.71
N ARG A 33 3.79 3.82 5.57
CA ARG A 33 4.93 4.71 5.28
C ARG A 33 6.22 3.92 5.10
N ASP A 34 6.49 2.93 5.94
CA ASP A 34 7.68 2.10 5.84
C ASP A 34 7.72 1.30 4.54
N LEU A 35 6.58 0.75 4.12
CA LEU A 35 6.44 0.03 2.86
C LEU A 35 6.64 0.96 1.66
N ILE A 36 6.07 2.16 1.68
CA ILE A 36 6.29 3.16 0.61
C ILE A 36 7.75 3.58 0.55
N ASN A 37 8.40 3.82 1.69
CA ASN A 37 9.81 4.20 1.73
C ASN A 37 10.73 3.07 1.26
N ARG A 38 10.39 1.81 1.55
CA ARG A 38 11.18 0.63 1.19
C ARG A 38 11.04 0.22 -0.27
N PHE A 39 9.81 0.24 -0.80
CA PHE A 39 9.49 -0.29 -2.14
C PHE A 39 9.25 0.82 -3.18
N GLY A 40 9.20 2.09 -2.75
CA GLY A 40 9.05 3.26 -3.63
C GLY A 40 7.64 3.49 -4.17
N SER A 41 6.75 2.50 -4.13
CA SER A 41 5.36 2.63 -4.59
C SER A 41 4.41 1.69 -3.83
N ALA A 42 3.11 1.99 -3.87
CA ALA A 42 2.10 1.13 -3.29
C ALA A 42 1.93 -0.17 -4.09
N GLU A 43 2.08 -0.11 -5.41
CA GLU A 43 2.09 -1.28 -6.30
C GLU A 43 3.19 -2.28 -5.91
N ALA A 44 4.44 -1.82 -5.85
CA ALA A 44 5.57 -2.68 -5.50
C ALA A 44 5.47 -3.20 -4.06
N ALA A 45 4.96 -2.39 -3.14
CA ALA A 45 4.69 -2.84 -1.78
C ALA A 45 3.65 -3.95 -1.73
N ILE A 46 2.55 -3.83 -2.49
CA ILE A 46 1.50 -4.84 -2.57
C ILE A 46 2.04 -6.17 -3.12
N GLU A 47 2.88 -6.12 -4.15
CA GLU A 47 3.54 -7.30 -4.74
C GLU A 47 4.46 -8.00 -3.74
N ALA A 48 5.11 -7.26 -2.85
CA ALA A 48 6.01 -7.81 -1.83
C ALA A 48 5.31 -8.36 -0.57
N LEU A 49 4.04 -8.01 -0.33
CA LEU A 49 3.31 -8.42 0.89
C LEU A 49 3.27 -9.95 1.13
N PRO A 50 3.05 -10.81 0.11
CA PRO A 50 3.02 -12.25 0.32
C PRO A 50 4.36 -12.80 0.84
N GLU A 51 5.48 -12.36 0.25
CA GLU A 51 6.83 -12.76 0.67
C GLU A 51 7.15 -12.27 2.09
N LEU A 52 6.74 -11.03 2.42
CA LEU A 52 6.93 -10.46 3.75
C LEU A 52 6.13 -11.22 4.81
N ALA A 53 4.92 -11.68 4.48
CA ALA A 53 4.11 -12.45 5.40
C ALA A 53 4.71 -13.83 5.70
N LEU A 54 5.25 -14.50 4.67
CA LEU A 54 5.99 -15.74 4.84
C LEU A 54 7.22 -15.55 5.73
N SER A 55 7.99 -14.49 5.48
CA SER A 55 9.21 -14.19 6.24
C SER A 55 8.95 -13.75 7.68
N GLY A 56 7.81 -13.09 7.93
CA GLY A 56 7.43 -12.55 9.25
C GLY A 56 6.72 -13.54 10.17
N GLY A 57 6.59 -14.82 9.78
CA GLY A 57 5.91 -15.83 10.58
C GLY A 57 4.38 -15.69 10.62
N LEU A 58 3.79 -14.89 9.71
CA LEU A 58 2.34 -14.84 9.54
C LEU A 58 1.91 -16.16 8.87
N THR A 59 1.30 -17.04 9.67
CA THR A 59 0.76 -18.32 9.20
C THR A 59 -0.46 -18.18 8.28
N ARG A 60 -1.02 -16.96 8.19
CA ARG A 60 -2.22 -16.67 7.41
C ARG A 60 -1.87 -15.83 6.19
N SER A 61 -2.35 -16.26 5.01
CA SER A 61 -2.21 -15.52 3.76
C SER A 61 -2.70 -14.07 3.91
N VAL A 62 -1.89 -13.11 3.47
CA VAL A 62 -2.28 -11.71 3.41
C VAL A 62 -3.42 -11.56 2.42
N ARG A 63 -4.58 -11.08 2.90
CA ARG A 63 -5.69 -10.73 2.03
C ARG A 63 -5.45 -9.35 1.43
N ILE A 64 -4.94 -9.32 0.22
CA ILE A 64 -4.77 -8.09 -0.56
C ILE A 64 -6.12 -7.76 -1.22
N PRO A 65 -6.66 -6.53 -1.07
CA PRO A 65 -7.85 -6.13 -1.81
C PRO A 65 -7.62 -6.27 -3.33
N PRO A 66 -8.56 -6.82 -4.12
CA PRO A 66 -8.40 -6.91 -5.57
C PRO A 66 -8.34 -5.51 -6.21
N VAL A 67 -7.86 -5.43 -7.45
CA VAL A 67 -7.84 -4.16 -8.19
C VAL A 67 -9.26 -3.65 -8.48
N ALA A 68 -10.24 -4.56 -8.47
CA ALA A 68 -11.61 -4.39 -8.93
C ALA A 68 -11.71 -3.99 -10.41
N GLU A 69 -12.63 -4.64 -11.12
CA GLU A 69 -13.23 -4.16 -12.37
C GLU A 69 -14.34 -3.15 -12.05
#